data_AF-A0A3D0RRK4-F1
#
_entry.id   AF-A0A3D0RRK4-F1
#
_cell.length_a   1.000
_cell.length_b   1.000
_cell.length_c   1.000
_cell.angle_alpha   90.00
_cell.angle_beta   90.00
_cell.angle_gamma   90.00
#
_symmetry.space_group_name_H-M   'P 1'
#
loop_
_entity.id
_entity.type
_entity.pdbx_description
1 polymer ?
#
loop_
_entity_poly.entity_id
_entity_poly.type
_entity_poly.pdbx_seq_one_letter_code
_entity_poly.pdbx_strand_id
1 'polypeptide(L)'
;NNPEDNEIYLEEISACSTFHPGEGCSNPDSYINRFYDRFWFDIYEEWNEINLEEDEDLYYEKLDDFYYQYEDQFLTDYAVTHPAEDIAESFGFFIFAEKPDGDTIAEQKILFFYEYPELIEMRTQVLNNLCVEFPQ
;
A
#
# COMPACT_ATOMS: atom_id res chain seq x y z
N ASN A 1 -2.43 -16.52 -21.37
CA ASN A 1 -3.17 -15.51 -20.62
C ASN A 1 -2.34 -14.26 -20.63
N ASN A 2 -2.87 -13.18 -21.19
CA ASN A 2 -2.22 -11.88 -21.20
C ASN A 2 -2.74 -11.12 -19.96
N PRO A 3 -1.91 -10.84 -18.95
CA PRO A 3 -2.32 -10.08 -17.77
C PRO A 3 -2.69 -8.61 -18.07
N GLU A 4 -2.52 -8.17 -19.32
CA GLU A 4 -2.90 -6.82 -19.79
C GLU A 4 -4.28 -6.77 -20.46
N ASP A 5 -5.10 -7.82 -20.31
CA ASP A 5 -6.50 -7.76 -20.73
C ASP A 5 -7.36 -7.30 -19.55
N ASN A 6 -7.83 -6.05 -19.62
CA ASN A 6 -8.68 -5.42 -18.61
C ASN A 6 -9.94 -6.26 -18.29
N GLU A 7 -10.51 -6.99 -19.27
CA GLU A 7 -11.67 -7.86 -19.03
C GLU A 7 -11.30 -9.04 -18.13
N ILE A 8 -10.17 -9.69 -18.40
CA ILE A 8 -9.66 -10.82 -17.59
C ILE A 8 -9.31 -10.34 -16.18
N TYR A 9 -8.65 -9.18 -16.06
CA TYR A 9 -8.28 -8.60 -14.77
C TYR A 9 -9.51 -8.32 -13.89
N LEU A 10 -10.57 -7.74 -14.47
CA LEU A 10 -11.82 -7.46 -13.76
C LEU A 10 -12.54 -8.76 -13.36
N GLU A 11 -12.54 -9.78 -14.21
CA GLU A 11 -13.08 -11.10 -13.87
C GLU A 11 -12.33 -11.70 -12.66
N GLU A 12 -11.01 -11.65 -12.65
CA GLU A 12 -10.16 -12.17 -11.56
C GLU A 12 -10.39 -11.42 -10.24
N ILE A 13 -10.45 -10.09 -10.26
CA ILE A 13 -10.79 -9.29 -9.07
C ILE A 13 -12.18 -9.67 -8.54
N SER A 14 -13.18 -9.72 -9.41
CA SER A 14 -14.57 -9.99 -9.01
C SER A 14 -14.76 -11.38 -8.39
N ALA A 15 -13.86 -12.32 -8.70
CA ALA A 15 -13.86 -13.66 -8.14
C ALA A 15 -13.29 -13.74 -6.71
N CYS A 16 -12.55 -12.71 -6.28
CA CYS A 16 -11.95 -12.70 -4.95
C CYS A 16 -12.91 -12.18 -3.88
N SER A 17 -12.99 -12.91 -2.77
CA SER A 17 -13.67 -12.47 -1.54
C SER A 17 -12.80 -11.58 -0.65
N THR A 18 -11.55 -11.37 -1.05
CA THR A 18 -10.47 -10.64 -0.36
C THR A 18 -9.71 -9.82 -1.39
N PHE A 19 -8.81 -8.94 -0.94
CA PHE A 19 -8.02 -8.12 -1.85
C PHE A 19 -7.22 -8.95 -2.87
N HIS A 20 -7.20 -8.52 -4.15
CA HIS A 20 -6.41 -9.12 -5.23
C HIS A 20 -5.24 -8.21 -5.62
N PRO A 21 -4.01 -8.43 -5.12
CA PRO A 21 -2.84 -7.62 -5.44
C PRO A 21 -2.28 -7.76 -6.86
N GLY A 22 -2.88 -8.59 -7.72
CA GLY A 22 -2.41 -8.84 -9.11
C GLY A 22 -1.97 -10.28 -9.39
N GLU A 23 -1.78 -11.10 -8.34
CA GLU A 23 -1.27 -12.48 -8.46
C GLU A 23 -2.22 -13.54 -7.85
N GLY A 24 -3.51 -13.20 -7.69
CA GLY A 24 -4.51 -14.01 -7.02
C GLY A 24 -5.02 -13.41 -5.71
N CYS A 25 -6.04 -14.03 -5.12
CA CYS A 25 -6.67 -13.50 -3.90
C CYS A 25 -5.75 -13.62 -2.67
N SER A 26 -5.63 -12.54 -1.92
CA SER A 26 -4.90 -12.54 -0.64
C SER A 26 -5.59 -13.39 0.42
N ASN A 27 -4.82 -13.88 1.40
CA ASN A 27 -5.40 -14.54 2.57
C ASN A 27 -6.15 -13.51 3.43
N PRO A 28 -7.33 -13.82 4.01
CA PRO A 28 -8.11 -12.87 4.80
C PRO A 28 -7.34 -12.27 5.99
N ASP A 29 -6.44 -13.06 6.58
CA ASP A 29 -5.61 -12.66 7.73
C ASP A 29 -4.24 -12.11 7.33
N SER A 30 -3.95 -11.95 6.03
CA SER A 30 -2.71 -11.34 5.57
C SER A 30 -2.66 -9.85 5.87
N TYR A 31 -1.46 -9.31 6.09
CA TYR A 31 -1.27 -7.88 6.31
C TYR A 31 -1.77 -7.05 5.13
N ILE A 32 -1.54 -7.50 3.89
CA ILE A 32 -2.03 -6.79 2.70
C ILE A 32 -3.55 -6.72 2.66
N ASN A 33 -4.27 -7.79 3.00
CA ASN A 33 -5.73 -7.75 3.05
C ASN A 33 -6.22 -6.81 4.17
N ARG A 34 -5.63 -6.90 5.36
CA ARG A 34 -5.99 -6.04 6.50
C ARG A 34 -5.69 -4.57 6.25
N PHE A 35 -4.62 -4.28 5.52
CA PHE A 35 -4.23 -2.94 5.11
C PHE A 35 -5.20 -2.37 4.07
N TYR A 36 -5.50 -3.16 3.03
CA TYR A 36 -6.51 -2.82 2.02
C TYR A 36 -7.88 -2.52 2.66
N ASP A 37 -8.39 -3.44 3.49
CA ASP A 37 -9.70 -3.32 4.15
C ASP A 37 -9.82 -2.04 4.97
N ARG A 38 -8.69 -1.57 5.54
CA ARG A 38 -8.68 -0.42 6.45
C ARG A 38 -8.46 0.91 5.74
N PHE A 39 -7.62 0.94 4.70
CA PHE A 39 -7.12 2.19 4.13
C PHE A 39 -7.48 2.41 2.66
N TRP A 40 -7.87 1.36 1.94
CA TRP A 40 -8.15 1.44 0.50
C TRP A 40 -9.60 1.16 0.14
N PHE A 41 -10.34 0.40 0.95
CA PHE A 41 -11.68 -0.07 0.60
C PHE A 41 -12.61 1.03 0.08
N ASP A 42 -12.60 2.22 0.70
CA ASP A 42 -13.48 3.33 0.33
C ASP A 42 -13.02 4.13 -0.92
N ILE A 43 -11.75 4.00 -1.32
CA ILE A 43 -11.14 4.76 -2.45
C ILE A 43 -10.69 3.84 -3.61
N TYR A 44 -10.82 2.52 -3.46
CA TYR A 44 -10.27 1.55 -4.39
C TYR A 44 -10.98 1.54 -5.74
N GLU A 45 -12.30 1.72 -5.78
CA GLU A 45 -13.05 1.73 -7.04
C GLU A 45 -12.60 2.91 -7.92
N GLU A 46 -12.48 4.11 -7.34
CA GLU A 46 -11.95 5.31 -8.02
C GLU A 46 -10.51 5.08 -8.51
N TRP A 47 -9.63 4.56 -7.66
CA TRP A 47 -8.27 4.22 -8.07
C TRP A 47 -8.23 3.17 -9.18
N ASN A 48 -9.11 2.16 -9.14
CA ASN A 48 -9.10 1.08 -10.12
C ASN A 48 -9.58 1.57 -11.50
N GLU A 49 -10.46 2.56 -11.56
CA GLU A 49 -10.79 3.25 -12.82
C GLU A 49 -9.57 3.94 -13.43
N ILE A 50 -8.67 4.49 -12.61
CA ILE A 50 -7.41 5.08 -13.04
C ILE A 50 -6.45 3.97 -13.51
N ASN A 51 -6.32 2.89 -12.74
CA ASN A 51 -5.45 1.75 -13.05
C ASN A 51 -5.79 1.05 -14.39
N LEU A 52 -7.03 1.17 -14.85
CA LEU A 52 -7.50 0.63 -16.14
C LEU A 52 -7.26 1.58 -17.33
N GLU A 53 -6.69 2.78 -17.10
CA GLU A 53 -6.36 3.72 -18.15
C GLU A 53 -5.20 3.20 -19.02
N GLU A 54 -5.44 3.09 -20.32
CA GLU A 54 -4.44 2.56 -21.28
C GLU A 54 -3.52 3.67 -21.83
N ASP A 55 -3.95 4.93 -21.79
CA ASP A 55 -3.12 6.07 -22.17
C ASP A 55 -2.19 6.45 -21.01
N GLU A 56 -0.89 6.25 -21.22
CA GLU A 56 0.14 6.47 -20.19
C GLU A 56 0.16 7.91 -19.66
N ASP A 57 0.03 8.91 -20.54
CA ASP A 57 0.06 10.32 -20.13
C ASP A 57 -1.18 10.66 -19.27
N LEU A 58 -2.36 10.17 -19.68
CA LEU A 58 -3.60 10.36 -18.94
C LEU A 58 -3.64 9.56 -17.63
N TYR A 59 -3.04 8.38 -17.59
CA TYR A 59 -2.88 7.57 -16.38
C TYR A 59 -2.13 8.36 -15.30
N TYR A 60 -0.96 8.92 -15.64
CA TYR A 60 -0.18 9.68 -14.67
C TYR A 60 -0.85 11.01 -14.27
N GLU A 61 -1.55 11.69 -15.19
CA GLU A 61 -2.34 12.90 -14.86
C GLU A 61 -3.43 12.59 -13.83
N LYS A 62 -4.22 11.53 -14.05
CA LYS A 62 -5.26 11.09 -13.11
C LYS A 62 -4.70 10.64 -11.78
N LEU A 63 -3.55 9.97 -11.78
CA LEU A 63 -2.91 9.49 -10.56
C LEU A 63 -2.40 10.65 -9.69
N ASP A 64 -1.86 11.70 -10.31
CA ASP A 64 -1.44 12.94 -9.63
C ASP A 64 -2.66 13.66 -9.01
N ASP A 65 -3.76 13.77 -9.76
CA ASP A 65 -5.03 14.31 -9.26
C ASP A 65 -5.57 13.50 -8.06
N PHE A 66 -5.52 12.17 -8.13
CA PHE A 66 -5.91 11.27 -7.05
C PHE A 66 -5.04 11.46 -5.80
N TYR A 67 -3.72 11.59 -5.98
CA TYR A 67 -2.81 11.89 -4.87
C TYR A 67 -3.16 13.22 -4.20
N TYR A 68 -3.35 14.31 -4.95
CA TYR A 68 -3.70 15.60 -4.35
C TYR A 68 -5.08 15.60 -3.67
N GLN A 69 -6.03 14.83 -4.19
CA GLN A 69 -7.35 14.68 -3.57
C GLN A 69 -7.27 13.99 -2.20
N TYR A 70 -6.37 13.03 -2.03
CA TYR A 70 -6.21 12.19 -0.84
C TYR A 70 -4.83 12.35 -0.18
N GLU A 71 -4.20 13.51 -0.31
CA GLU A 71 -2.78 13.74 0.07
C GLU A 71 -2.51 13.38 1.54
N ASP A 72 -3.46 13.64 2.43
CA ASP A 72 -3.36 13.34 3.86
C ASP A 72 -3.41 11.83 4.19
N GLN A 73 -3.72 10.98 3.20
CA GLN A 73 -3.75 9.54 3.31
C GLN A 73 -2.45 8.86 2.89
N PHE A 74 -1.57 9.53 2.14
CA PHE A 74 -0.39 8.91 1.55
C PHE A 74 0.92 9.50 2.09
N LEU A 75 1.93 8.65 2.27
CA LEU A 75 3.26 9.08 2.75
C LEU A 75 4.12 9.67 1.62
N THR A 76 3.88 9.22 0.39
CA THR A 76 4.56 9.64 -0.83
C THR A 76 3.57 9.61 -1.99
N ASP A 77 3.86 10.38 -3.03
CA ASP A 77 3.16 10.30 -4.33
C ASP A 77 3.30 8.92 -4.97
N TYR A 78 4.43 8.24 -4.76
CA TYR A 78 4.62 6.87 -5.22
C TYR A 78 3.63 5.87 -4.59
N ALA A 79 3.16 6.12 -3.37
CA ALA A 79 2.25 5.21 -2.66
C ALA A 79 0.88 5.05 -3.37
N VAL A 80 0.43 6.03 -4.16
CA VAL A 80 -0.86 5.90 -4.87
C VAL A 80 -0.78 4.97 -6.08
N THR A 81 0.43 4.60 -6.54
CA THR A 81 0.59 3.77 -7.73
C THR A 81 -0.05 2.38 -7.60
N HIS A 82 -0.12 1.82 -6.39
CA HIS A 82 -0.83 0.58 -6.11
C HIS A 82 -0.99 0.36 -4.60
N PRO A 83 -2.06 -0.30 -4.11
CA PRO A 83 -2.18 -0.63 -2.68
C PRO A 83 -1.01 -1.47 -2.12
N ALA A 84 -0.35 -2.25 -2.99
CA ALA A 84 0.87 -2.99 -2.62
C ALA A 84 2.10 -2.08 -2.46
N GLU A 85 2.19 -1.00 -3.24
CA GLU A 85 3.27 -0.01 -3.09
C GLU A 85 3.03 0.84 -1.83
N ASP A 86 1.79 1.20 -1.54
CA ASP A 86 1.44 1.94 -0.32
C ASP A 86 1.82 1.18 0.97
N ILE A 87 1.51 -0.12 1.05
CA ILE A 87 1.95 -0.92 2.22
C ILE A 87 3.47 -1.05 2.26
N ALA A 88 4.15 -1.12 1.12
CA ALA A 88 5.61 -1.24 1.05
C ALA A 88 6.30 0.06 1.51
N GLU A 89 5.83 1.21 1.02
CA GLU A 89 6.28 2.54 1.45
C GLU A 89 6.02 2.72 2.96
N SER A 90 4.80 2.44 3.41
CA SER A 90 4.43 2.51 4.82
C SER A 90 5.31 1.63 5.71
N PHE A 91 5.69 0.44 5.21
CA PHE A 91 6.63 -0.43 5.90
C PHE A 91 8.03 0.17 5.98
N GLY A 92 8.51 0.81 4.91
CA GLY A 92 9.77 1.56 4.92
C GLY A 92 9.80 2.63 6.00
N PHE A 93 8.76 3.45 6.07
CA PHE A 93 8.60 4.45 7.14
C PHE A 93 8.49 3.81 8.52
N PHE A 94 7.78 2.69 8.67
CA PHE A 94 7.74 1.95 9.93
C PHE A 94 9.14 1.54 10.41
N ILE A 95 10.01 1.05 9.51
CA ILE A 95 11.37 0.67 9.89
C ILE A 95 12.19 1.90 10.28
N PHE A 96 12.22 2.92 9.43
CA PHE A 96 13.26 3.96 9.48
C PHE A 96 12.84 5.28 10.14
N ALA A 97 11.55 5.61 10.20
CA ALA A 97 11.07 6.85 10.80
C ALA A 97 10.83 6.70 12.31
N GLU A 98 10.73 7.82 13.01
CA GLU A 98 10.21 7.86 14.38
C GLU A 98 8.73 7.42 14.39
N LYS A 99 8.27 6.88 15.53
CA LYS A 99 6.87 6.50 15.66
C LYS A 99 6.01 7.77 15.66
N PRO A 100 5.06 7.94 14.73
CA PRO A 100 4.18 9.11 14.72
C PRO A 100 3.09 9.01 15.79
N ASP A 101 2.39 10.12 16.04
CA ASP A 101 1.28 10.19 17.00
C ASP A 101 -0.04 9.64 16.42
N GLY A 102 -0.22 9.66 15.09
CA GLY A 102 -1.35 9.03 14.39
C GLY A 102 -2.47 9.98 13.99
N ASP A 103 -2.15 11.26 13.78
CA ASP A 103 -3.11 12.33 13.50
C ASP A 103 -3.67 12.28 12.07
N THR A 104 -2.95 11.66 11.13
CA THR A 104 -3.35 11.48 9.72
C THR A 104 -3.51 10.02 9.35
N ILE A 105 -4.22 9.74 8.24
CA ILE A 105 -4.33 8.37 7.70
C ILE A 105 -2.94 7.86 7.29
N ALA A 106 -2.09 8.72 6.71
CA ALA A 106 -0.70 8.37 6.39
C ALA A 106 0.09 7.90 7.63
N GLU A 107 -0.06 8.58 8.77
CA GLU A 107 0.57 8.15 10.02
C GLU A 107 -0.05 6.86 10.59
N GLN A 108 -1.36 6.68 10.43
CA GLN A 108 -2.04 5.44 10.84
C GLN A 108 -1.55 4.22 10.04
N LYS A 109 -1.18 4.40 8.77
CA LYS A 109 -0.54 3.35 7.96
C LYS A 109 0.82 2.93 8.50
N ILE A 110 1.59 3.85 9.09
CA ILE A 110 2.82 3.51 9.84
C ILE A 110 2.45 2.77 11.13
N LEU A 111 1.44 3.25 11.86
CA LEU A 111 1.01 2.67 13.13
C LEU A 111 0.42 1.26 12.99
N PHE A 112 -0.13 0.93 11.82
CA PHE A 112 -0.63 -0.41 11.49
C PHE A 112 0.38 -1.51 11.85
N PHE A 113 1.66 -1.33 11.52
CA PHE A 113 2.68 -2.35 11.79
C PHE A 113 3.00 -2.51 13.28
N TYR A 114 2.73 -1.50 14.12
CA TYR A 114 2.90 -1.60 15.57
C TYR A 114 1.79 -2.42 16.25
N GLU A 115 0.75 -2.83 15.52
CA GLU A 115 -0.27 -3.75 16.03
C GLU A 115 0.23 -5.21 16.09
N TYR A 116 1.37 -5.49 15.44
CA TYR A 116 1.94 -6.83 15.30
C TYR A 116 3.27 -6.96 16.05
N PRO A 117 3.30 -7.63 17.23
CA PRO A 117 4.50 -7.75 18.04
C PRO A 117 5.73 -8.31 17.30
N GLU A 118 5.51 -9.26 16.38
CA GLU A 118 6.53 -9.85 15.54
C GLU A 118 7.20 -8.84 14.59
N LEU A 119 6.45 -7.84 14.10
CA LEU A 119 6.99 -6.80 13.23
C LEU A 119 7.78 -5.77 14.03
N ILE A 120 7.36 -5.47 15.27
CA ILE A 120 8.14 -4.64 16.20
C ILE A 120 9.49 -5.31 16.53
N GLU A 121 9.47 -6.62 16.79
CA GLU A 121 10.68 -7.40 17.03
C GLU A 121 11.61 -7.36 15.81
N MET A 122 11.07 -7.64 14.62
CA MET A 122 11.82 -7.58 13.37
C MET A 122 12.40 -6.19 13.12
N ARG A 123 11.65 -5.11 13.34
CA ARG A 123 12.17 -3.73 13.22
C ARG A 123 13.38 -3.51 14.12
N THR A 124 13.30 -3.97 15.37
CA THR A 124 14.42 -3.87 16.32
C THR A 124 15.65 -4.63 15.81
N GLN A 125 15.46 -5.82 15.24
CA GLN A 125 16.54 -6.60 14.64
C GLN A 125 17.17 -5.88 13.43
N VAL A 126 16.36 -5.32 12.53
CA VAL A 126 16.83 -4.56 11.35
C VAL A 126 17.66 -3.36 11.78
N LEU A 127 17.15 -2.53 12.71
CA LEU A 127 17.85 -1.33 13.16
C LEU A 127 19.16 -1.66 13.89
N ASN A 128 19.17 -2.69 14.75
CA ASN A 128 20.39 -3.15 15.42
C ASN A 128 21.46 -3.59 14.42
N ASN A 129 21.08 -4.33 13.38
CA ASN A 129 22.03 -4.80 12.37
C ASN A 129 22.55 -3.65 11.50
N LEU A 130 21.73 -2.65 11.19
CA LEU A 130 22.18 -1.46 10.46
C LEU A 130 23.20 -0.65 11.24
N CYS A 131 23.01 -0.48 12.56
CA CYS A 131 24.00 0.19 13.40
C CYS A 131 25.33 -0.58 13.51
N VAL A 132 25.30 -1.92 13.37
CA VAL A 132 26.51 -2.75 13.34
C VAL A 132 27.26 -2.57 12.02
N GLU A 133 26.57 -2.57 10.89
CA GLU A 133 27.19 -2.44 9.56
C GLU A 133 27.64 -1.01 9.25
N PHE A 134 26.92 0.00 9.75
CA PHE A 134 27.20 1.42 9.56
C PHE A 134 27.33 2.15 10.91
N PRO A 135 28.44 1.96 11.64
CA PRO A 135 28.68 2.66 12.89
C PRO A 135 28.79 4.18 12.63
N GLN A 136 28.16 4.98 13.50
CA GLN A 136 28.15 6.45 13.44
C GLN A 136 29.54 7.08 13.65
#